data_AF-A0A8T4PC00-F1
#
_entry.id   AF-A0A8T4PC00-F1
#
_cell.length_a   1.000
_cell.length_b   1.000
_cell.length_c   1.000
_cell.angle_alpha   90.00
_cell.angle_beta   90.00
_cell.angle_gamma   90.00
#
_symmetry.space_group_name_H-M   'P 1'
#
loop_
_entity.id
_entity.type
_entity.pdbx_description
1 polymer ?
#
loop_
_entity_poly.entity_id
_entity_poly.type
_entity_poly.pdbx_seq_one_letter_code
_entity_poly.pdbx_strand_id
1 'polypeptide(L)'
;MIKRGQITIFVLIALVIVALAALLYFLVPDIRVIFTGDIVPSNYLKGVLDEEIENSVNKLSLQGGYENPEGAILYQGQNIKYLCYTSKYYEPCKVQQPLIKSRFEQELAEDDSEQSC
;
A
#
# COMPACT_ATOMS: atom_id res chain seq x y z
N MET A 1 45.59 53.02 -8.16
CA MET A 1 45.80 51.77 -8.92
C MET A 1 44.48 51.04 -9.07
N ILE A 2 44.21 50.54 -10.27
CA ILE A 2 42.86 50.38 -10.83
C ILE A 2 42.13 49.19 -10.21
N LYS A 3 41.11 49.51 -9.40
CA LYS A 3 40.15 48.59 -8.74
C LYS A 3 39.16 47.96 -9.74
N ARG A 4 39.62 47.47 -10.90
CA ARG A 4 38.74 46.88 -11.94
C ARG A 4 38.77 45.35 -11.96
N GLY A 5 39.93 44.73 -11.71
CA GLY A 5 40.04 43.27 -11.61
C GLY A 5 39.41 42.68 -10.34
N GLN A 6 39.37 43.46 -9.26
CA GLN A 6 38.75 43.02 -8.01
C GLN A 6 37.21 43.01 -8.13
N ILE A 7 36.61 43.89 -8.92
CA ILE A 7 35.15 43.93 -9.09
C ILE A 7 34.70 42.71 -9.93
N THR A 8 35.44 42.35 -10.97
CA THR A 8 35.10 41.21 -11.83
C THR A 8 35.14 39.87 -11.08
N ILE A 9 36.09 39.69 -10.15
CA ILE A 9 36.16 38.46 -9.36
C ILE A 9 34.97 38.33 -8.39
N PHE A 10 34.51 39.43 -7.80
CA PHE A 10 33.31 39.42 -6.96
C PHE A 10 32.05 39.07 -7.74
N VAL A 11 31.90 39.61 -8.95
CA VAL A 11 30.75 39.31 -9.82
C VAL A 11 30.74 37.84 -10.24
N LEU A 12 31.91 37.29 -10.58
CA LEU A 12 32.04 35.88 -10.99
C LEU A 12 31.71 34.92 -9.85
N ILE A 13 32.17 35.23 -8.63
CA ILE A 13 31.84 34.43 -7.44
C ILE A 13 30.34 34.45 -7.15
N ALA A 14 29.70 35.62 -7.23
CA ALA A 14 28.26 35.73 -7.03
C ALA A 14 27.47 34.89 -8.05
N LEU A 15 27.89 34.92 -9.32
CA LEU A 15 27.26 34.13 -10.39
C LEU A 15 27.40 32.63 -10.15
N VAL A 16 28.57 32.17 -9.71
CA VAL A 16 28.79 30.75 -9.38
C VAL A 16 27.92 30.29 -8.22
N ILE A 17 27.77 31.11 -7.17
CA ILE A 17 26.91 30.79 -6.03
C ILE A 17 25.44 30.69 -6.45
N VAL A 18 24.96 31.63 -7.26
CA VAL A 18 23.57 31.60 -7.77
C VAL A 18 23.33 30.39 -8.67
N ALA A 19 24.30 30.05 -9.54
CA ALA A 19 24.20 28.88 -10.40
C ALA A 19 24.18 27.57 -9.59
N LEU A 20 25.02 27.46 -8.55
CA LEU A 20 25.01 26.30 -7.64
C LEU A 20 23.72 26.21 -6.84
N ALA A 21 23.19 27.33 -6.33
CA ALA A 21 21.93 27.35 -5.60
C ALA A 21 20.75 26.96 -6.49
N ALA A 22 20.70 27.46 -7.73
CA ALA A 22 19.70 27.08 -8.71
C ALA A 22 19.83 25.60 -9.09
N LEU A 23 21.05 25.11 -9.30
CA LEU A 23 21.30 23.70 -9.58
C LEU A 23 20.79 22.82 -8.44
N LEU A 24 21.12 23.15 -7.19
CA LEU A 24 20.61 22.42 -6.02
C LEU A 24 19.08 22.50 -5.92
N TYR A 25 18.47 23.66 -6.19
CA TYR A 25 17.02 23.80 -6.19
C TYR A 25 16.33 22.89 -7.23
N PHE A 26 16.90 22.76 -8.43
CA PHE A 26 16.34 21.89 -9.47
C PHE A 26 16.70 20.41 -9.31
N LEU A 27 17.88 20.08 -8.78
CA LEU A 27 18.35 18.69 -8.61
C LEU A 27 17.90 18.05 -7.30
N VAL A 28 17.34 18.81 -6.37
CA VAL A 28 16.75 18.29 -5.16
C VAL A 28 15.27 18.01 -5.45
N PRO A 29 14.88 16.77 -5.86
CA PRO A 29 13.48 16.39 -5.86
C PRO A 29 12.99 16.47 -4.41
N ASP A 30 11.82 17.10 -4.20
CA ASP A 30 11.13 17.25 -2.91
C ASP A 30 11.79 16.45 -1.79
N ILE A 31 12.67 17.10 -1.01
CA ILE A 31 13.12 16.51 0.25
C ILE A 31 11.88 16.55 1.13
N ARG A 32 11.06 15.50 1.03
CA ARG A 32 10.06 15.19 2.03
C ARG A 32 10.87 14.96 3.29
N VAL A 33 10.92 16.01 4.10
CA VAL A 33 11.64 16.04 5.35
C VAL A 33 11.02 14.93 6.21
N ILE A 34 11.69 13.78 6.32
CA ILE A 34 11.35 12.68 7.25
C ILE A 34 11.75 13.10 8.68
N PHE A 35 11.58 14.37 9.01
CA PHE A 35 12.10 14.99 10.24
C PHE A 35 11.17 16.05 10.80
N THR A 36 9.87 15.85 10.62
CA THR A 36 8.87 16.21 11.62
C THR A 36 7.77 15.21 11.45
N GLY A 37 7.33 14.61 12.56
CA GLY A 37 6.11 13.83 12.60
C GLY A 37 4.92 14.72 12.31
N ASP A 38 4.73 15.06 11.03
CA ASP A 38 3.40 15.27 10.51
C ASP A 38 2.81 13.87 10.46
N ILE A 39 2.27 13.46 11.60
CA ILE A 39 1.15 12.55 11.69
C ILE A 39 0.05 13.17 10.81
N VAL A 40 0.20 13.03 9.50
CA VAL A 40 -0.93 13.02 8.60
C VAL A 40 -1.73 11.82 9.12
N PRO A 41 -2.91 12.02 9.72
CA PRO A 41 -3.63 10.94 10.37
C PRO A 41 -3.81 9.74 9.43
N SER A 42 -3.88 9.99 8.11
CA SER A 42 -3.95 8.97 7.07
C SER A 42 -2.75 8.03 6.99
N ASN A 43 -1.52 8.47 7.29
CA ASN A 43 -0.32 7.63 7.19
C ASN A 43 -0.13 6.76 8.44
N TYR A 44 -0.50 7.30 9.60
CA TYR A 44 -0.54 6.52 10.84
C TYR A 44 -1.70 5.51 10.81
N LEU A 45 -2.89 5.92 10.32
CA LEU A 45 -4.00 5.02 10.06
C LEU A 45 -3.60 3.92 9.08
N LYS A 46 -2.89 4.25 7.98
CA LYS A 46 -2.37 3.22 7.07
C LYS A 46 -1.49 2.19 7.78
N GLY A 47 -0.50 2.61 8.57
CA GLY A 47 0.40 1.65 9.24
C GLY A 47 -0.32 0.71 10.22
N VAL A 48 -1.35 1.19 10.92
CA VAL A 48 -2.14 0.36 11.87
C VAL A 48 -3.15 -0.51 11.13
N LEU A 49 -3.86 0.06 10.14
CA LEU A 49 -4.83 -0.66 9.33
C LEU A 49 -4.15 -1.71 8.45
N ASP A 50 -2.93 -1.47 7.97
CA ASP A 50 -2.21 -2.40 7.10
C ASP A 50 -1.96 -3.74 7.80
N GLU A 51 -1.55 -3.76 9.08
CA GLU A 51 -1.33 -5.01 9.82
C GLU A 51 -2.64 -5.76 10.14
N GLU A 52 -3.69 -5.04 10.52
CA GLU A 52 -5.00 -5.62 10.84
C GLU A 52 -5.69 -6.19 9.58
N ILE A 53 -5.73 -5.39 8.52
CA ILE A 53 -6.28 -5.80 7.22
C ILE A 53 -5.45 -6.96 6.64
N GLU A 54 -4.13 -6.95 6.76
CA GLU A 54 -3.29 -8.06 6.28
C GLU A 54 -3.64 -9.37 6.99
N ASN A 55 -3.90 -9.33 8.31
CA ASN A 55 -4.33 -10.51 9.07
C ASN A 55 -5.73 -10.99 8.63
N SER A 56 -6.69 -10.08 8.47
CA SER A 56 -8.05 -10.42 8.02
C SER A 56 -8.07 -10.94 6.59
N VAL A 57 -7.30 -10.34 5.67
CA VAL A 57 -7.11 -10.85 4.31
C VAL A 57 -6.48 -12.24 4.32
N ASN A 58 -5.47 -12.48 5.15
CA ASN A 58 -4.85 -13.80 5.29
C ASN A 58 -5.86 -14.83 5.82
N LYS A 59 -6.62 -14.52 6.86
CA LYS A 59 -7.67 -15.39 7.43
C LYS A 59 -8.75 -15.72 6.40
N LEU A 60 -9.31 -14.71 5.73
CA LEU A 60 -10.36 -14.89 4.72
C LEU A 60 -9.85 -15.64 3.48
N SER A 61 -8.63 -15.36 3.03
CA SER A 61 -8.06 -16.03 1.85
C SER A 61 -7.88 -17.54 2.03
N LEU A 62 -7.54 -17.99 3.24
CA LEU A 62 -7.42 -19.42 3.57
C LEU A 62 -8.76 -20.16 3.53
N GLN A 63 -9.88 -19.44 3.69
CA GLN A 63 -11.23 -20.00 3.75
C GLN A 63 -12.06 -19.74 2.48
N GLY A 64 -11.43 -19.28 1.41
CA GLY A 64 -12.10 -19.00 0.14
C GLY A 64 -12.89 -17.69 0.11
N GLY A 65 -12.55 -16.75 1.01
CA GLY A 65 -13.15 -15.43 1.09
C GLY A 65 -14.42 -15.35 1.94
N TYR A 66 -14.61 -16.29 2.86
CA TYR A 66 -15.72 -16.33 3.81
C TYR A 66 -15.19 -16.53 5.21
N GLU A 67 -15.73 -15.82 6.19
CA GLU A 67 -15.36 -16.04 7.58
C GLU A 67 -15.99 -17.33 8.14
N ASN A 68 -17.25 -17.58 7.79
CA ASN A 68 -17.95 -18.82 8.12
C ASN A 68 -18.60 -19.43 6.87
N PRO A 69 -17.83 -20.22 6.10
CA PRO A 69 -18.31 -20.74 4.84
C PRO A 69 -19.44 -21.77 4.97
N GLU A 70 -20.63 -21.44 4.46
CA GLU A 70 -21.68 -22.43 4.19
C GLU A 70 -21.23 -23.42 3.11
N GLY A 71 -21.41 -24.72 3.37
CA GLY A 71 -21.01 -25.79 2.46
C GLY A 71 -19.50 -26.05 2.43
N ALA A 72 -18.77 -25.68 3.49
CA ALA A 72 -17.35 -25.96 3.64
C ALA A 72 -17.05 -27.46 3.69
N ILE A 73 -15.88 -27.83 3.19
CA ILE A 73 -15.33 -29.18 3.33
C ILE A 73 -14.22 -29.12 4.37
N LEU A 74 -14.22 -30.09 5.28
CA LEU A 74 -13.14 -30.22 6.26
C LEU A 74 -11.88 -30.73 5.55
N TYR A 75 -10.87 -29.87 5.44
CA TYR A 75 -9.56 -30.20 4.88
C TYR A 75 -8.50 -29.95 5.94
N GLN A 76 -7.76 -31.00 6.33
CA GLN A 76 -6.71 -30.93 7.35
C GLN A 76 -7.17 -30.32 8.70
N GLY A 77 -8.44 -30.50 9.08
CA GLY A 77 -9.00 -29.97 10.32
C GLY A 77 -9.48 -28.51 10.23
N GLN A 78 -9.41 -27.89 9.04
CA GLN A 78 -9.95 -26.56 8.78
C GLN A 78 -11.14 -26.64 7.81
N ASN A 79 -12.16 -25.81 8.04
CA ASN A 79 -13.30 -25.68 7.14
C ASN A 79 -12.89 -24.77 5.98
N ILE A 80 -12.80 -25.31 4.77
CA ILE A 80 -12.42 -24.56 3.57
C ILE A 80 -13.56 -24.58 2.57
N LYS A 81 -13.89 -23.41 2.02
CA LYS A 81 -14.80 -23.29 0.88
C LYS A 81 -14.03 -23.25 -0.42
N TYR A 82 -14.28 -24.23 -1.27
CA TYR A 82 -13.73 -24.21 -2.61
C TYR A 82 -14.51 -23.20 -3.47
N LEU A 83 -13.79 -22.23 -4.04
CA LEU A 83 -14.34 -21.34 -5.08
C LEU A 83 -14.75 -22.12 -6.33
N CYS A 84 -14.11 -23.27 -6.54
CA CYS A 84 -14.39 -24.17 -7.63
C CYS A 84 -13.99 -25.61 -7.25
N TYR A 85 -14.97 -26.52 -7.19
CA TYR A 85 -14.74 -27.96 -6.99
C TYR A 85 -15.32 -28.77 -8.15
N THR A 86 -14.55 -29.73 -8.66
CA THR A 86 -15.01 -30.75 -9.62
C THR A 86 -14.48 -32.12 -9.22
N SER A 87 -15.35 -33.13 -9.18
CA SER A 87 -14.97 -34.52 -8.94
C SER A 87 -14.60 -35.27 -10.22
N LYS A 88 -14.73 -34.63 -11.38
CA LYS A 88 -14.52 -35.24 -12.70
C LYS A 88 -13.22 -34.76 -13.33
N TYR A 89 -12.37 -35.72 -13.70
CA TYR A 89 -11.01 -35.48 -14.23
C TYR A 89 -10.95 -34.69 -15.54
N TYR A 90 -11.96 -34.82 -16.40
CA TYR A 90 -11.97 -34.21 -17.73
C TYR A 90 -12.95 -33.04 -17.89
N GLU A 91 -13.64 -32.64 -16.81
CA GLU A 91 -14.54 -31.49 -16.84
C GLU A 91 -13.86 -30.29 -16.19
N PRO A 92 -13.70 -29.16 -16.93
CA PRO A 92 -13.16 -27.95 -16.34
C PRO A 92 -14.08 -27.46 -15.24
N CYS A 93 -13.49 -27.00 -14.14
CA CYS A 93 -14.25 -26.45 -13.06
C CYS A 93 -14.90 -25.12 -13.50
N LYS A 94 -16.24 -25.06 -13.44
CA LYS A 94 -17.00 -23.87 -13.78
C LYS A 94 -17.06 -22.97 -12.57
N VAL A 95 -16.75 -21.68 -12.75
CA VAL A 95 -16.82 -20.66 -11.69
C VAL A 95 -18.21 -20.70 -11.05
N GLN A 96 -18.26 -21.12 -9.78
CA GLN A 96 -19.52 -21.25 -9.05
C GLN A 96 -19.96 -19.91 -8.44
N GLN A 97 -19.01 -18.98 -8.28
CA GLN A 97 -19.25 -17.64 -7.75
C GLN A 97 -18.67 -16.58 -8.68
N PRO A 98 -19.50 -15.91 -9.49
CA PRO A 98 -19.03 -14.88 -10.42
C PRO A 98 -18.53 -13.61 -9.72
N LEU A 99 -19.02 -13.34 -8.50
CA LEU A 99 -18.84 -12.09 -7.75
C LEU A 99 -17.91 -12.25 -6.54
N ILE A 100 -16.81 -13.00 -6.71
CA ILE A 100 -15.86 -13.30 -5.62
C ILE A 100 -15.28 -12.00 -5.04
N LYS A 101 -14.87 -11.05 -5.88
CA LYS A 101 -14.25 -9.80 -5.43
C LYS A 101 -15.18 -9.01 -4.50
N SER A 102 -16.41 -8.74 -4.95
CA SER A 102 -17.34 -7.92 -4.16
C SER A 102 -17.79 -8.64 -2.88
N ARG A 103 -17.87 -9.98 -2.89
CA ARG A 103 -18.19 -10.74 -1.68
C ARG A 103 -17.04 -10.73 -0.69
N PHE A 104 -15.80 -10.87 -1.18
CA PHE A 104 -14.61 -10.77 -0.36
C PHE A 104 -14.49 -9.39 0.30
N GLU A 105 -14.74 -8.32 -0.45
CA GLU A 105 -14.73 -6.94 0.09
C GLU A 105 -15.83 -6.73 1.14
N GLN A 106 -17.00 -7.36 0.98
CA GLN A 106 -18.06 -7.34 2.01
C GLN A 106 -17.64 -8.07 3.29
N GLU A 107 -17.08 -9.28 3.16
CA GLU A 107 -16.66 -10.08 4.32
C GLU A 107 -15.50 -9.41 5.05
N LEU A 108 -14.58 -8.77 4.31
CA LEU A 108 -13.52 -7.97 4.90
C LEU A 108 -14.07 -6.76 5.68
N ALA A 109 -15.06 -6.05 5.10
CA ALA A 109 -15.71 -4.94 5.79
C ALA A 109 -16.54 -5.38 7.01
N GLU A 110 -17.09 -6.60 7.00
CA GLU A 110 -17.81 -7.20 8.13
C GLU A 110 -16.82 -7.57 9.26
N ASP A 111 -15.72 -8.29 8.95
CA ASP A 111 -14.66 -8.67 9.91
C ASP A 111 -13.99 -7.43 10.53
N ASP A 112 -13.70 -6.39 9.72
CA ASP A 112 -13.14 -5.10 10.19
C ASP A 112 -14.12 -4.32 11.10
N SER A 113 -15.43 -4.45 10.86
CA SER A 113 -16.45 -3.73 11.66
C SER A 113 -16.68 -4.35 13.04
N GLU A 114 -16.37 -5.64 13.19
CA GLU A 114 -16.48 -6.36 14.46
C GLU A 114 -15.22 -6.16 15.34
N GLN A 115 -14.11 -5.75 14.71
CA GLN A 115 -12.81 -5.53 15.35
C GLN A 115 -12.52 -4.04 15.68
N SER A 116 -13.36 -3.10 15.20
CA SER A 116 -13.18 -1.65 15.40
C SER A 116 -13.41 -1.23 16.87
N CYS A 117 -12.33 -0.75 17.51
CA CYS A 117 -12.20 0.03 18.76
C CYS A 117 -13.44 0.24 19.68
#